data_AF-A0A7Y5H4Z6-F1
#
_entry.id   AF-A0A7Y5H4Z6-F1
#
_cell.length_a   1.000
_cell.length_b   1.000
_cell.length_c   1.000
_cell.angle_alpha   90.00
_cell.angle_beta   90.00
_cell.angle_gamma   90.00
#
_symmetry.space_group_name_H-M   'P 1'
#
loop_
_entity.id
_entity.type
_entity.pdbx_description
1 polymer ?
#
loop_
_entity_poly.entity_id
_entity_poly.type
_entity_poly.pdbx_seq_one_letter_code
_entity_poly.pdbx_strand_id
1 'polypeptide(L)'
;MFILAMRFIPNILTILRILLTPVFVFCLLSDEYQVYSVALFVFASVTDWVDGYLARKYSYHSGLGKFLDPLADKILVLSAFFSFVYLGFVKLWMVMVIVIRDFMITSLRSYAIRRGKPMMTNFFAKLKTAFQMLMIGLILIFIAMQSLIHMTISEQLNYFIYIVTHYEVIYVGMLVVTTVTVISGLLYLYENRESLRSLHSPSQVKNT
;
A
#
# COMPACT_ATOMS: atom_id res chain seq x y z
N MET A 1 3.02 2.72 35.16
CA MET A 1 2.55 3.87 34.34
C MET A 1 3.20 3.88 32.95
N PHE A 2 4.54 3.76 32.85
CA PHE A 2 5.27 3.78 31.55
C PHE A 2 4.89 2.66 30.57
N ILE A 3 4.68 1.44 31.07
CA ILE A 3 4.31 0.25 30.27
C ILE A 3 2.88 0.36 29.69
N LEU A 4 1.97 1.07 30.39
CA LEU A 4 0.60 1.31 29.91
C LEU A 4 0.58 2.31 28.75
N ALA A 5 1.43 3.34 28.79
CA ALA A 5 1.56 4.30 27.69
C ALA A 5 2.11 3.65 26.41
N MET A 6 3.06 2.72 26.54
CA MET A 6 3.63 1.99 25.39
C MET A 6 2.60 1.13 24.62
N ARG A 7 1.49 0.72 25.24
CA ARG A 7 0.40 0.00 24.56
C ARG A 7 -0.39 0.85 23.56
N PHE A 8 -0.40 2.17 23.71
CA PHE A 8 -1.17 3.06 22.85
C PHE A 8 -0.38 3.62 21.68
N ILE A 9 0.96 3.50 21.71
CA ILE A 9 1.85 4.03 20.68
C ILE A 9 1.50 3.50 19.28
N PRO A 10 1.29 2.19 19.06
CA PRO A 10 0.94 1.69 17.72
C PRO A 10 -0.37 2.29 17.19
N ASN A 11 -1.42 2.31 18.02
CA ASN A 11 -2.72 2.86 17.62
C ASN A 11 -2.65 4.36 17.29
N ILE A 12 -1.87 5.13 18.06
CA ILE A 12 -1.68 6.56 17.82
C ILE A 12 -0.97 6.78 16.48
N LEU A 13 0.06 5.98 16.16
CA LEU A 13 0.77 6.06 14.89
C LEU A 13 -0.14 5.70 13.71
N THR A 14 -0.98 4.68 13.84
CA THR A 14 -1.97 4.31 12.80
C THR A 14 -2.98 5.43 12.57
N ILE A 15 -3.53 6.03 13.63
CA ILE A 15 -4.47 7.16 13.53
C ILE A 15 -3.78 8.38 12.91
N LEU A 16 -2.56 8.68 13.35
CA LEU A 16 -1.76 9.77 12.80
C LEU A 16 -1.57 9.59 11.29
N ARG A 17 -1.28 8.37 10.82
CA ARG A 17 -1.13 8.08 9.39
C ARG A 17 -2.41 8.35 8.60
N ILE A 18 -3.56 7.93 9.14
CA ILE A 18 -4.86 8.19 8.51
C ILE A 18 -5.09 9.71 8.38
N LEU A 19 -4.79 10.48 9.41
CA LEU A 19 -4.91 11.95 9.39
C LEU A 19 -3.86 12.64 8.51
N LEU A 20 -2.66 12.06 8.40
CA LEU A 20 -1.59 12.57 7.56
C LEU A 20 -1.86 12.32 6.07
N THR A 21 -2.66 11.30 5.73
CA THR A 21 -2.92 10.93 4.33
C THR A 21 -3.61 12.05 3.54
N PRO A 22 -4.66 12.74 4.03
CA PRO A 22 -5.21 13.93 3.39
C PRO A 22 -4.19 15.05 3.19
N VAL A 23 -3.31 15.28 4.17
CA VAL A 23 -2.25 16.29 4.08
C VAL A 23 -1.24 15.91 2.99
N PHE A 24 -0.86 14.62 2.93
CA PHE A 24 -0.03 14.08 1.87
C PHE A 24 -0.67 14.29 0.48
N VAL A 25 -1.96 13.97 0.32
CA VAL A 25 -2.68 14.17 -0.95
C VAL A 25 -2.72 15.65 -1.31
N PHE A 26 -3.02 16.53 -0.35
CA PHE A 26 -3.01 17.98 -0.57
C PHE A 26 -1.65 18.48 -1.05
N CYS A 27 -0.56 18.07 -0.39
CA CYS A 27 0.79 18.44 -0.80
C CYS A 27 1.15 17.88 -2.19
N LEU A 28 0.74 16.65 -2.50
CA LEU A 28 1.02 16.01 -3.79
C LEU A 28 0.30 16.71 -4.95
N LEU A 29 -0.94 17.16 -4.72
CA LEU A 29 -1.76 17.81 -5.74
C LEU A 29 -1.51 19.32 -5.85
N SER A 30 -0.78 19.91 -4.91
CA SER A 30 -0.41 21.32 -4.93
C SER A 30 0.95 21.51 -5.60
N ASP A 31 1.00 22.32 -6.66
CA ASP A 31 2.23 22.59 -7.43
C ASP A 31 3.39 23.10 -6.57
N GLU A 32 3.11 23.86 -5.51
CA GLU A 32 4.12 24.43 -4.61
C GLU A 32 4.64 23.44 -3.56
N TYR A 33 3.83 22.44 -3.18
CA TYR A 33 4.11 21.57 -2.04
C TYR A 33 4.46 20.13 -2.42
N GLN A 34 4.61 19.83 -3.71
CA GLN A 34 4.86 18.46 -4.19
C GLN A 34 6.11 17.83 -3.56
N VAL A 35 7.15 18.63 -3.28
CA VAL A 35 8.38 18.15 -2.61
C VAL A 35 8.09 17.60 -1.21
N TYR A 36 7.19 18.22 -0.45
CA TYR A 36 6.81 17.76 0.89
C TYR A 36 6.04 16.44 0.86
N SER A 37 5.37 16.11 -0.25
CA SER A 37 4.64 14.84 -0.40
C SER A 37 5.57 13.63 -0.28
N VAL A 38 6.82 13.73 -0.77
CA VAL A 38 7.84 12.67 -0.63
C VAL A 38 8.17 12.44 0.83
N ALA A 39 8.45 13.53 1.57
CA ALA A 39 8.80 13.45 2.99
C ALA A 39 7.63 12.89 3.82
N LEU A 40 6.41 13.33 3.54
CA LEU A 40 5.19 12.84 4.19
C LEU A 40 4.96 11.35 3.93
N PHE A 41 5.12 10.91 2.68
CA PHE A 41 4.96 9.49 2.32
C PHE A 41 6.02 8.60 3.00
N VAL A 42 7.29 9.02 2.97
CA VAL A 42 8.38 8.29 3.64
C VAL A 42 8.13 8.23 5.14
N PHE A 43 7.77 9.34 5.77
CA PHE A 43 7.45 9.39 7.20
C PHE A 43 6.27 8.46 7.55
N ALA A 44 5.19 8.50 6.76
CA ALA A 44 4.02 7.64 6.94
C ALA A 44 4.34 6.14 6.78
N SER A 45 5.21 5.80 5.83
CA SER A 45 5.63 4.42 5.54
C SER A 45 6.59 3.88 6.60
N VAL A 46 7.54 4.70 7.06
CA VAL A 46 8.49 4.30 8.11
C VAL A 46 7.78 4.12 9.45
N THR A 47 6.81 4.99 9.77
CA THR A 47 6.02 4.85 11.00
C THR A 47 5.21 3.55 11.04
N ASP A 48 4.70 3.05 9.91
CA ASP A 48 4.06 1.71 9.79
C ASP A 48 5.03 0.59 10.09
N TRP A 49 6.22 0.66 9.50
CA TRP A 49 7.19 -0.39 9.73
C TRP A 49 7.62 -0.45 11.21
N VAL A 50 7.78 0.72 11.83
CA VAL A 50 8.14 0.85 13.25
C VAL A 50 7.01 0.38 14.17
N ASP A 51 5.76 0.78 13.93
CA ASP A 51 4.63 0.36 14.77
C ASP A 51 4.44 -1.18 14.74
N GLY A 52 4.57 -1.80 13.57
CA GLY A 52 4.46 -3.23 13.39
C GLY A 52 5.64 -3.98 14.01
N TYR A 53 6.84 -3.39 13.99
CA TYR A 53 8.00 -3.93 14.68
C TYR A 53 7.81 -3.91 16.20
N LEU A 54 7.35 -2.78 16.75
CA LEU A 54 7.09 -2.63 18.18
C LEU A 54 5.97 -3.55 18.66
N ALA A 55 4.86 -3.64 17.91
CA ALA A 55 3.74 -4.53 18.23
C ALA A 55 4.17 -6.00 18.29
N ARG A 56 5.02 -6.45 17.35
CA ARG A 56 5.59 -7.81 17.34
C ARG A 56 6.58 -8.04 18.47
N LYS A 57 7.46 -7.08 18.76
CA LYS A 57 8.51 -7.21 19.77
C LYS A 57 7.94 -7.27 21.20
N TYR A 58 6.89 -6.51 21.47
CA TYR A 58 6.32 -6.38 22.81
C TYR A 58 4.97 -7.10 22.99
N SER A 59 4.52 -7.87 21.99
CA SER A 59 3.24 -8.59 22.00
C SER A 59 2.02 -7.70 22.29
N TYR A 60 2.13 -6.39 22.09
CA TYR A 60 1.05 -5.43 22.30
C TYR A 60 0.08 -5.46 21.12
N HIS A 61 -0.87 -6.38 21.18
CA HIS A 61 -1.94 -6.51 20.20
C HIS A 61 -3.22 -5.93 20.78
N SER A 62 -3.58 -4.70 20.39
CA SER A 62 -4.91 -4.17 20.68
C SER A 62 -5.90 -4.62 19.58
N GLY A 63 -7.13 -4.95 19.97
CA GLY A 63 -8.16 -5.37 19.00
C GLY A 63 -8.48 -4.29 17.96
N LEU A 64 -8.38 -3.01 18.35
CA LEU A 64 -8.57 -1.86 17.47
C LEU A 64 -7.41 -1.71 16.47
N GLY A 65 -6.15 -1.77 16.93
CA GLY A 65 -4.97 -1.68 16.05
C GLY A 65 -4.98 -2.75 14.97
N LYS A 66 -5.30 -4.00 15.33
CA LYS A 66 -5.38 -5.12 14.37
C LYS A 66 -6.37 -4.88 13.21
N PHE A 67 -7.39 -4.05 13.42
CA PHE A 67 -8.35 -3.66 12.39
C PHE A 67 -7.93 -2.37 11.65
N LEU A 68 -7.38 -1.39 12.37
CA LEU A 68 -6.98 -0.11 11.82
C LEU A 68 -5.71 -0.19 10.96
N ASP A 69 -4.75 -1.05 11.29
CA ASP A 69 -3.46 -1.10 10.59
C ASP A 69 -3.63 -1.49 9.10
N PRO A 70 -4.38 -2.56 8.74
CA PRO A 70 -4.62 -2.89 7.33
C PRO A 70 -5.49 -1.86 6.59
N LEU A 71 -6.26 -1.05 7.33
CA LEU A 71 -7.07 0.02 6.76
C LEU A 71 -6.20 1.23 6.42
N ALA A 72 -5.37 1.68 7.37
CA ALA A 72 -4.48 2.82 7.20
C ALA A 72 -3.46 2.60 6.07
N ASP A 73 -2.87 1.40 5.99
CA ASP A 73 -1.96 1.00 4.92
C ASP A 73 -2.63 1.16 3.53
N LYS A 74 -3.86 0.67 3.38
CA LYS A 74 -4.61 0.79 2.13
C LYS A 74 -5.00 2.22 1.81
N ILE A 75 -5.37 3.04 2.80
CA ILE A 75 -5.75 4.44 2.57
C ILE A 75 -4.56 5.18 1.96
N LEU A 76 -3.37 5.11 2.56
CA LEU A 76 -2.19 5.81 2.04
C LEU A 76 -1.82 5.37 0.62
N VAL A 77 -1.72 4.06 0.39
CA VAL A 77 -1.33 3.49 -0.92
C VAL A 77 -2.36 3.81 -2.01
N LEU A 78 -3.66 3.65 -1.72
CA LEU A 78 -4.71 3.95 -2.69
C LEU A 78 -4.80 5.45 -2.97
N SER A 79 -4.70 6.30 -1.94
CA SER A 79 -4.66 7.75 -2.11
C SER A 79 -3.51 8.19 -3.01
N ALA A 80 -2.31 7.60 -2.86
CA ALA A 80 -1.19 7.87 -3.75
C ALA A 80 -1.51 7.47 -5.21
N PHE A 81 -1.97 6.23 -5.43
CA PHE A 81 -2.28 5.75 -6.78
C PHE A 81 -3.39 6.56 -7.47
N PHE A 82 -4.47 6.89 -6.76
CA PHE A 82 -5.54 7.72 -7.33
C PHE A 82 -5.05 9.14 -7.62
N SER A 83 -4.18 9.70 -6.78
CA SER A 83 -3.55 11.00 -7.06
C SER A 83 -2.69 10.95 -8.32
N PHE A 84 -1.94 9.86 -8.54
CA PHE A 84 -1.16 9.70 -9.77
C PHE A 84 -2.02 9.50 -11.01
N VAL A 85 -3.19 8.88 -10.88
CA VAL A 85 -4.18 8.81 -11.97
C VAL A 85 -4.70 10.20 -12.31
N TYR A 86 -5.04 10.99 -11.27
CA TYR A 86 -5.50 12.36 -11.44
C TYR A 86 -4.44 13.25 -12.12
N LEU A 87 -3.18 13.12 -11.71
CA LEU A 87 -2.03 13.82 -12.31
C LEU A 87 -1.61 13.26 -13.68
N GLY A 88 -2.23 12.17 -14.16
CA GLY A 88 -1.97 11.59 -15.48
C GLY A 88 -0.75 10.67 -15.57
N PHE A 89 -0.01 10.43 -14.47
CA PHE A 89 1.16 9.55 -14.43
C PHE A 89 0.81 8.06 -14.52
N VAL A 90 -0.39 7.68 -14.07
CA VAL A 90 -0.82 6.28 -14.01
C VAL A 90 -2.17 6.10 -14.69
N LYS A 91 -2.36 5.02 -15.45
CA LYS A 91 -3.66 4.71 -16.06
C LYS A 91 -4.60 4.10 -15.03
N LEU A 92 -5.85 4.58 -15.00
CA LEU A 92 -6.88 4.14 -14.05
C LEU A 92 -7.07 2.61 -14.03
N TRP A 93 -7.03 1.96 -15.19
CA TRP A 93 -7.23 0.51 -15.27
C TRP A 93 -6.21 -0.29 -14.45
N MET A 94 -4.95 0.15 -14.37
CA MET A 94 -3.91 -0.48 -13.57
C MET A 94 -4.23 -0.40 -12.08
N VAL A 95 -4.66 0.79 -11.63
CA VAL A 95 -5.07 1.02 -10.23
C VAL A 95 -6.31 0.21 -9.89
N MET A 96 -7.29 0.13 -10.79
CA MET A 96 -8.50 -0.68 -10.57
C MET A 96 -8.17 -2.16 -10.43
N VAL A 97 -7.26 -2.71 -11.25
CA VAL A 97 -6.79 -4.11 -11.10
C VAL A 97 -6.15 -4.33 -9.74
N ILE A 98 -5.30 -3.39 -9.29
CA ILE A 98 -4.67 -3.44 -7.97
C ILE A 98 -5.71 -3.44 -6.85
N VAL A 99 -6.65 -2.49 -6.88
CA VAL A 99 -7.71 -2.31 -5.86
C VAL A 99 -8.59 -3.55 -5.77
N ILE A 100 -9.12 -4.01 -6.91
CA ILE A 100 -10.02 -5.16 -6.98
C ILE A 100 -9.32 -6.39 -6.41
N ARG A 101 -8.07 -6.63 -6.83
CA ARG A 101 -7.30 -7.76 -6.32
C ARG A 101 -7.10 -7.66 -4.80
N ASP A 102 -6.70 -6.51 -4.30
CA ASP A 102 -6.39 -6.35 -2.87
C ASP A 102 -7.63 -6.47 -1.99
N PHE A 103 -8.76 -5.93 -2.45
CA PHE A 103 -10.03 -6.11 -1.79
C PHE A 103 -10.45 -7.58 -1.81
N MET A 104 -10.40 -8.25 -2.97
CA MET A 104 -10.76 -9.66 -3.13
C MET A 104 -9.96 -10.56 -2.19
N ILE A 105 -8.62 -10.48 -2.19
CA ILE A 105 -7.76 -11.33 -1.35
C ILE A 105 -7.96 -11.03 0.14
N THR A 106 -8.15 -9.76 0.52
CA THR A 106 -8.36 -9.39 1.93
C THR A 106 -9.70 -9.88 2.44
N SER A 107 -10.77 -9.71 1.66
CA SER A 107 -12.12 -10.18 1.99
C SER A 107 -12.15 -11.70 2.12
N LEU A 108 -11.52 -12.40 1.18
CA LEU A 108 -11.39 -13.85 1.19
C LEU A 108 -10.64 -14.36 2.43
N ARG A 109 -9.51 -13.74 2.76
CA ARG A 109 -8.74 -14.07 3.98
C ARG A 109 -9.56 -13.84 5.24
N SER A 110 -10.28 -12.72 5.30
CA SER A 110 -11.12 -12.37 6.45
C SER A 110 -12.27 -13.36 6.63
N TYR A 111 -12.89 -13.78 5.53
CA TYR A 111 -13.92 -14.81 5.53
C TYR A 111 -13.38 -16.17 5.99
N ALA A 112 -12.21 -16.57 5.49
CA ALA A 112 -11.57 -17.84 5.82
C ALA A 112 -11.20 -17.95 7.32
N ILE A 113 -10.69 -16.86 7.91
CA ILE A 113 -10.41 -16.77 9.34
C ILE A 113 -11.67 -16.98 10.18
N ARG A 114 -12.80 -16.36 9.78
CA ARG A 114 -14.09 -16.51 10.48
C ARG A 114 -14.64 -17.94 10.42
N ARG A 115 -14.27 -18.71 9.41
CA ARG A 115 -14.64 -20.13 9.24
C ARG A 115 -13.62 -21.10 9.86
N GLY A 116 -12.61 -20.61 10.58
CA GLY A 116 -11.59 -21.45 11.23
C GLY A 116 -10.61 -22.11 10.26
N LYS A 117 -10.52 -21.61 9.02
CA LYS A 117 -9.63 -22.16 7.98
C LYS A 117 -8.64 -21.10 7.53
N PRO A 118 -7.62 -20.77 8.35
CA PRO A 118 -6.67 -19.72 8.01
C PRO A 118 -5.90 -20.09 6.74
N MET A 119 -5.81 -19.14 5.82
CA MET A 119 -5.09 -19.28 4.55
C MET A 119 -3.61 -18.92 4.74
N MET A 120 -2.72 -19.69 4.12
CA MET A 120 -1.29 -19.42 4.18
C MET A 120 -0.93 -18.23 3.30
N THR A 121 -0.02 -17.39 3.79
CA THR A 121 0.52 -16.24 3.07
C THR A 121 1.88 -16.59 2.49
N ASN A 122 2.04 -16.39 1.17
CA ASN A 122 3.28 -16.70 0.47
C ASN A 122 4.16 -15.47 0.27
N PHE A 123 5.46 -15.69 -0.01
CA PHE A 123 6.47 -14.68 -0.29
C PHE A 123 6.05 -13.70 -1.40
N PHE A 124 5.34 -14.19 -2.43
CA PHE A 124 4.81 -13.35 -3.52
C PHE A 124 3.83 -12.27 -3.05
N ALA A 125 3.17 -12.45 -1.89
CA ALA A 125 2.33 -11.42 -1.31
C ALA A 125 3.16 -10.25 -0.76
N LYS A 126 4.32 -10.54 -0.16
CA LYS A 126 5.28 -9.54 0.34
C LYS A 126 6.02 -8.83 -0.79
N LEU A 127 6.39 -9.58 -1.82
CA LEU A 127 7.09 -9.02 -2.97
C LEU A 127 6.23 -7.97 -3.67
N LYS A 128 4.94 -8.27 -3.86
CA LYS A 128 3.99 -7.32 -4.44
C LYS A 128 3.91 -5.99 -3.67
N THR A 129 3.81 -6.03 -2.35
CA THR A 129 3.72 -4.80 -1.55
C THR A 129 5.03 -4.01 -1.63
N ALA A 130 6.18 -4.69 -1.66
CA ALA A 130 7.47 -4.02 -1.86
C ALA A 130 7.53 -3.29 -3.23
N PHE A 131 7.10 -3.94 -4.31
CA PHE A 131 7.04 -3.32 -5.63
C PHE A 131 6.09 -2.12 -5.70
N GLN A 132 4.93 -2.19 -5.04
CA GLN A 132 4.01 -1.06 -4.99
C GLN A 132 4.60 0.13 -4.24
N MET A 133 5.14 -0.10 -3.04
CA MET A 133 5.76 0.96 -2.24
C MET A 133 6.95 1.60 -2.95
N LEU A 134 7.78 0.78 -3.59
CA LEU A 134 8.90 1.25 -4.40
C LEU A 134 8.42 2.13 -5.55
N MET A 135 7.43 1.68 -6.32
CA MET A 135 6.91 2.42 -7.46
C MET A 135 6.28 3.75 -7.04
N ILE A 136 5.53 3.76 -5.93
CA ILE A 136 4.98 5.00 -5.38
C ILE A 136 6.10 5.98 -5.02
N GLY A 137 7.14 5.51 -4.32
CA GLY A 137 8.30 6.34 -3.99
C GLY A 137 9.00 6.92 -5.22
N LEU A 138 9.21 6.10 -6.26
CA LEU A 138 9.83 6.55 -7.51
C LEU A 138 8.99 7.60 -8.23
N ILE A 139 7.67 7.42 -8.32
CA ILE A 139 6.76 8.40 -8.93
C ILE A 139 6.76 9.71 -8.12
N LEU A 140 6.72 9.65 -6.79
CA LEU A 140 6.77 10.85 -5.94
C LEU A 140 8.07 11.63 -6.12
N ILE A 141 9.21 10.93 -6.14
CA ILE A 141 10.52 11.57 -6.36
C ILE A 141 10.54 12.23 -7.75
N PHE A 142 10.03 11.54 -8.77
CA PHE A 142 9.96 12.09 -10.12
C PHE A 142 9.12 13.39 -10.17
N ILE A 143 7.94 13.39 -9.55
CA ILE A 143 7.07 14.57 -9.46
C ILE A 143 7.78 15.70 -8.71
N ALA A 144 8.39 15.42 -7.55
CA ALA A 144 9.12 16.42 -6.78
C ALA A 144 10.34 16.99 -7.54
N MET A 145 11.02 16.18 -8.34
CA MET A 145 12.10 16.67 -9.21
C MET A 145 11.54 17.60 -10.29
N GLN A 146 10.41 17.23 -10.90
CA GLN A 146 9.73 18.07 -11.90
C GLN A 146 9.34 19.43 -11.33
N SER A 147 8.79 19.49 -10.11
CA SER A 147 8.42 20.76 -9.47
C SER A 147 9.63 21.66 -9.17
N LEU A 148 10.76 21.07 -8.75
CA LEU A 148 11.98 21.82 -8.44
C LEU A 148 12.66 22.45 -9.68
N ILE A 149 12.47 21.86 -10.85
CA ILE A 149 13.07 22.32 -12.12
C ILE A 149 12.34 23.52 -12.71
N HIS A 150 11.01 23.60 -12.55
CA HIS A 150 10.29 24.82 -12.87
C HIS A 150 10.84 26.04 -12.10
N MET A 151 11.52 25.80 -10.97
CA MET A 151 12.21 26.83 -10.18
C MET A 151 13.71 26.99 -10.52
N THR A 152 14.36 26.03 -11.20
CA THR A 152 15.82 26.02 -11.44
C THR A 152 16.18 25.58 -12.87
N ILE A 153 16.84 26.45 -13.63
CA ILE A 153 17.25 26.21 -15.03
C ILE A 153 18.47 25.26 -15.07
N SER A 154 18.27 23.95 -15.00
CA SER A 154 19.34 22.97 -15.25
C SER A 154 19.02 22.09 -16.47
N GLU A 155 19.79 22.28 -17.55
CA GLU A 155 19.66 21.56 -18.83
C GLU A 155 19.71 20.04 -18.68
N GLN A 156 20.60 19.53 -17.81
CA GLN A 156 20.80 18.10 -17.59
C GLN A 156 19.57 17.41 -17.00
N LEU A 157 18.85 18.11 -16.10
CA LEU A 157 17.69 17.54 -15.41
C LEU A 157 16.44 17.57 -16.30
N ASN A 158 16.32 18.57 -17.19
CA ASN A 158 15.31 18.60 -18.25
C ASN A 158 15.42 17.40 -19.19
N TYR A 159 16.65 17.03 -19.60
CA TYR A 159 16.87 15.86 -20.46
C TYR A 159 16.47 14.55 -19.76
N PHE A 160 16.77 14.41 -18.47
CA PHE A 160 16.34 13.24 -17.69
C PHE A 160 14.81 13.12 -17.61
N ILE A 161 14.10 14.22 -17.31
CA ILE A 161 12.63 14.22 -17.31
C ILE A 161 12.08 13.87 -18.68
N TYR A 162 12.64 14.48 -19.74
CA TYR A 162 12.25 14.16 -21.10
C TYR A 162 12.38 12.66 -21.36
N ILE A 163 13.49 12.01 -21.01
CA ILE A 163 13.65 10.56 -21.15
C ILE A 163 12.56 9.80 -20.39
N VAL A 164 12.37 10.09 -19.10
CA VAL A 164 11.42 9.33 -18.27
C VAL A 164 9.99 9.44 -18.79
N THR A 165 9.58 10.64 -19.22
CA THR A 165 8.25 10.89 -19.79
C THR A 165 8.13 10.33 -21.22
N HIS A 166 9.15 10.49 -22.05
CA HIS A 166 9.15 10.10 -23.47
C HIS A 166 9.21 8.59 -23.67
N TYR A 167 9.99 7.87 -22.85
CA TYR A 167 10.11 6.40 -22.94
C TYR A 167 9.05 5.66 -22.12
N GLU A 168 8.01 6.35 -21.66
CA GLU A 168 6.91 5.77 -20.89
C GLU A 168 7.40 4.93 -19.69
N VAL A 169 8.52 5.31 -19.07
CA VAL A 169 9.19 4.49 -18.03
C VAL A 169 8.25 4.23 -16.84
N ILE A 170 7.46 5.23 -16.47
CA ILE A 170 6.45 5.12 -15.41
C ILE A 170 5.36 4.11 -15.80
N TYR A 171 4.91 4.13 -17.05
CA TYR A 171 3.90 3.20 -17.55
C TYR A 171 4.42 1.75 -17.52
N VAL A 172 5.63 1.51 -18.01
CA VAL A 172 6.26 0.18 -18.00
C VAL A 172 6.45 -0.30 -16.55
N GLY A 173 6.94 0.56 -15.66
CA GLY A 173 7.07 0.26 -14.24
C GLY A 173 5.74 -0.12 -13.59
N MET A 174 4.68 0.66 -13.85
CA MET A 174 3.34 0.35 -13.37
C MET A 174 2.77 -0.95 -13.97
N LEU A 175 3.09 -1.26 -15.22
CA LEU A 175 2.68 -2.51 -15.85
C LEU A 175 3.35 -3.71 -15.18
N VAL A 176 4.63 -3.62 -14.82
CA VAL A 176 5.34 -4.63 -14.02
C VAL A 176 4.67 -4.80 -12.65
N VAL A 177 4.40 -3.70 -11.93
CA VAL A 177 3.72 -3.73 -10.62
C VAL A 177 2.34 -4.37 -10.73
N THR A 178 1.57 -4.02 -11.75
CA THR A 178 0.23 -4.56 -12.00
C THR A 178 0.30 -6.06 -12.31
N THR A 179 1.27 -6.48 -13.12
CA THR A 179 1.49 -7.88 -13.47
C THR A 179 1.89 -8.72 -12.27
N VAL A 180 2.87 -8.25 -11.48
CA VAL A 180 3.26 -8.88 -10.20
C VAL A 180 2.04 -8.96 -9.27
N THR A 181 1.20 -7.94 -9.28
CA THR A 181 -0.03 -7.89 -8.48
C THR A 181 -1.02 -8.98 -8.86
N VAL A 182 -1.27 -9.17 -10.16
CA VAL A 182 -2.14 -10.23 -10.68
C VAL A 182 -1.55 -11.60 -10.38
N ILE A 183 -0.27 -11.83 -10.71
CA ILE A 183 0.43 -13.11 -10.48
C ILE A 183 0.35 -13.51 -9.00
N SER A 184 0.66 -12.58 -8.10
CA SER A 184 0.59 -12.78 -6.65
C SER A 184 -0.84 -13.13 -6.18
N GLY A 185 -1.87 -12.54 -6.79
CA GLY A 185 -3.27 -12.88 -6.52
C GLY A 185 -3.65 -14.28 -7.00
N LEU A 186 -3.26 -14.65 -8.22
CA LEU A 186 -3.52 -15.97 -8.80
C LEU A 186 -2.81 -17.09 -8.02
N LEU A 187 -1.54 -16.88 -7.67
CA LEU A 187 -0.77 -17.81 -6.83
C LEU A 187 -1.44 -18.03 -5.48
N TYR A 188 -1.92 -16.95 -4.84
CA TYR A 188 -2.63 -17.06 -3.57
C TYR A 188 -3.89 -17.93 -3.68
N LEU A 189 -4.68 -17.75 -4.74
CA LEU A 189 -5.88 -18.55 -4.99
C LEU A 189 -5.53 -20.02 -5.29
N TYR A 190 -4.48 -20.25 -6.06
CA TYR A 190 -4.03 -21.60 -6.43
C TYR A 190 -3.51 -22.40 -5.23
N GLU A 191 -2.70 -21.77 -4.38
CA GLU A 191 -2.13 -22.38 -3.17
C GLU A 191 -3.20 -22.68 -2.13
N ASN A 192 -4.21 -21.81 -2.01
CA ASN A 192 -5.28 -21.96 -1.04
C ASN A 192 -6.53 -22.64 -1.61
N ARG A 193 -6.45 -23.27 -2.79
CA ARG A 193 -7.62 -23.86 -3.49
C ARG A 193 -8.35 -24.92 -2.67
N GLU A 194 -7.63 -25.74 -1.90
CA GLU A 194 -8.24 -26.79 -1.07
C GLU A 194 -8.98 -26.18 0.13
N SER A 195 -8.34 -25.21 0.79
CA SER A 195 -8.96 -24.40 1.84
C SER A 195 -10.21 -23.70 1.31
N LEU A 196 -10.16 -23.15 0.08
CA LEU A 196 -11.28 -22.49 -0.59
C LEU A 196 -12.44 -23.41 -0.91
N ARG A 197 -12.17 -24.60 -1.46
CA ARG A 197 -13.22 -25.62 -1.72
C ARG A 197 -13.93 -26.00 -0.44
N SER A 198 -13.16 -26.16 0.63
CA SER A 198 -13.70 -26.55 1.92
C SER A 198 -14.51 -25.44 2.63
N LEU A 199 -14.46 -24.18 2.16
CA LEU A 199 -15.30 -23.08 2.65
C LEU A 199 -16.72 -23.11 2.06
N HIS A 200 -16.91 -23.73 0.88
CA HIS A 200 -18.20 -23.91 0.23
C HIS A 200 -18.95 -25.15 0.71
N SER A 201 -18.25 -26.09 1.35
CA SER A 201 -18.86 -27.27 1.95
C SER A 201 -19.72 -26.81 3.14
N PRO A 202 -21.05 -27.04 3.16
CA PRO A 202 -21.84 -26.75 4.34
C PRO A 202 -21.22 -27.52 5.51
N SER A 203 -20.83 -26.77 6.53
CA SER A 203 -20.34 -27.33 7.80
C SER A 203 -21.36 -28.36 8.26
N GLN A 204 -20.99 -29.64 8.23
CA GLN A 204 -21.66 -30.68 8.99
C GLN A 204 -21.70 -30.17 10.42
N VAL A 205 -22.88 -29.73 10.85
CA VAL A 205 -23.15 -29.33 12.23
C VAL A 205 -22.89 -30.57 13.07
N LYS A 206 -21.71 -30.65 13.70
CA LYS A 206 -21.47 -31.62 14.76
C LYS A 206 -22.23 -31.11 15.98
N ASN A 207 -23.53 -31.44 16.02
CA ASN A 207 -24.31 -31.49 17.24
C ASN A 207 -23.88 -32.77 17.97
N THR A 208 -23.03 -32.61 18.98
CA THR A 208 -22.85 -33.56 20.08
C THR A 208 -22.50 -32.75 21.31
#